data_AF-A0A517SI51-F1
#
_entry.id   AF-A0A517SI51-F1
#
_cell.length_a   1.000
_cell.length_b   1.000
_cell.length_c   1.000
_cell.angle_alpha   90.00
_cell.angle_beta   90.00
_cell.angle_gamma   90.00
#
_symmetry.space_group_name_H-M   'P 1'
#
loop_
_entity.id
_entity.type
_entity.pdbx_description
1 polymer ?
#
loop_
_entity_poly.entity_id
_entity_poly.type
_entity_poly.pdbx_seq_one_letter_code
_entity_poly.pdbx_strand_id
1 'polypeptide(L)'
;MAAASNSPAGDNRRPSAFRPGDSVSRRVLEDVIRQTASLYSFETPTDPADLAPLRDVATKLKGADFGLEPVVIELVTAMLRRQLKGLWTSEEQLSSVAGRVAETLFENPETSERLEKLWARLNAEVA
;
A
#
# COMPACT_ATOMS: atom_id res chain seq x y z
N MET A 1 42.11 33.13 32.26
CA MET A 1 42.28 31.67 32.09
C MET A 1 40.95 31.04 32.48
N ALA A 2 40.02 30.88 31.54
CA ALA A 2 39.84 29.71 30.64
C ALA A 2 39.27 28.51 31.43
N ALA A 3 38.23 27.77 31.03
CA ALA A 3 37.30 27.78 29.90
C ALA A 3 36.08 26.90 30.34
N ALA A 4 34.85 27.27 30.02
CA ALA A 4 33.99 26.63 29.01
C ALA A 4 33.48 25.20 29.32
N SER A 5 32.14 25.12 29.43
CA SER A 5 31.26 24.16 28.73
C SER A 5 31.47 22.66 28.92
N ASN A 6 30.43 21.96 29.41
CA ASN A 6 29.91 20.81 28.66
C ASN A 6 28.45 20.50 29.00
N SER A 7 27.54 20.93 28.12
CA SER A 7 26.29 20.21 27.85
C SER A 7 26.60 19.06 26.90
N PRO A 8 25.88 17.94 27.05
CA PRO A 8 25.02 17.47 25.96
C PRO A 8 23.63 17.12 26.54
N ALA A 9 22.47 17.62 26.09
CA ALA A 9 22.01 17.88 24.72
C ALA A 9 22.41 16.75 23.76
N GLY A 10 21.96 15.54 24.10
CA GLY A 10 22.19 14.34 23.29
C GLY A 10 20.94 13.47 23.29
N ASP A 11 20.05 13.75 22.33
CA ASP A 11 19.45 12.71 21.50
C ASP A 11 18.70 11.57 22.24
N ASN A 12 17.49 11.85 22.71
CA ASN A 12 16.49 10.79 22.90
C ASN A 12 15.71 10.54 21.60
N ARG A 13 16.39 10.60 20.43
CA ARG A 13 15.91 9.90 19.23
C ARG A 13 16.20 8.43 19.47
N ARG A 14 15.39 7.80 20.32
CA ARG A 14 15.29 6.34 20.29
C ARG A 14 15.01 5.96 18.82
N PRO A 15 15.91 5.23 18.14
CA PRO A 15 15.51 4.51 16.95
C PRO A 15 14.58 3.41 17.45
N SER A 16 13.28 3.72 17.49
CA SER A 16 12.26 2.78 17.92
C SER A 16 12.18 1.66 16.88
N ALA A 17 12.95 0.62 17.17
CA ALA A 17 12.75 -0.77 16.80
C ALA A 17 12.56 -1.05 15.30
N PHE A 18 13.68 -1.29 14.61
CA PHE A 18 13.71 -2.30 13.56
C PHE A 18 13.26 -3.63 14.17
N ARG A 19 11.96 -3.94 14.04
CA ARG A 19 11.39 -5.23 14.45
C ARG A 19 11.76 -6.28 13.39
N PRO A 20 12.11 -7.52 13.77
CA PRO A 20 12.45 -8.60 12.84
C PRO A 20 11.28 -9.11 11.94
N GLY A 21 10.17 -8.36 11.82
CA GLY A 21 9.13 -8.55 10.80
C GLY A 21 9.25 -7.62 9.59
N ASP A 22 10.15 -6.63 9.64
CA ASP A 22 10.25 -5.57 8.62
C ASP A 22 10.77 -6.07 7.26
N SER A 23 11.63 -7.08 7.27
CA SER A 23 12.18 -7.70 6.05
C SER A 23 11.12 -8.42 5.22
N VAL A 24 10.12 -9.03 5.89
CA VAL A 24 8.98 -9.66 5.22
C VAL A 24 8.07 -8.58 4.65
N SER A 25 7.80 -7.52 5.41
CA SER A 25 7.06 -6.36 4.93
C SER A 25 7.70 -5.71 3.71
N ARG A 26 9.04 -5.59 3.67
CA ARG A 26 9.76 -5.02 2.53
C ARG A 26 9.69 -5.89 1.29
N ARG A 27 9.88 -7.21 1.42
CA ARG A 27 9.71 -8.14 0.28
C ARG A 27 8.28 -8.18 -0.24
N VAL A 28 7.29 -8.21 0.65
CA VAL A 28 5.87 -8.16 0.28
C VAL A 28 5.56 -6.82 -0.40
N LEU A 29 6.06 -5.72 0.13
CA LEU A 29 5.93 -4.39 -0.47
C LEU A 29 6.57 -4.33 -1.87
N GLU A 30 7.79 -4.83 -2.04
CA GLU A 30 8.45 -4.87 -3.36
C GLU A 30 7.72 -5.79 -4.35
N ASP A 31 7.16 -6.92 -3.87
CA ASP A 31 6.34 -7.81 -4.69
C ASP A 31 5.05 -7.13 -5.13
N VAL A 32 4.37 -6.45 -4.19
CA VAL A 32 3.15 -5.68 -4.48
C VAL A 32 3.46 -4.55 -5.44
N ILE A 33 4.51 -3.75 -5.21
CA ILE A 33 4.90 -2.67 -6.14
C ILE A 33 5.17 -3.23 -7.53
N ARG A 34 5.95 -4.31 -7.63
CA ARG A 34 6.28 -4.95 -8.92
C ARG A 34 5.04 -5.49 -9.61
N GLN A 35 4.12 -6.11 -8.88
CA GLN A 35 2.88 -6.65 -9.44
C GLN A 35 1.85 -5.56 -9.75
N THR A 36 1.75 -4.50 -8.96
CA THR A 36 0.94 -3.31 -9.29
C THR A 36 1.47 -2.66 -10.58
N ALA A 37 2.79 -2.66 -10.79
CA ALA A 37 3.38 -2.26 -12.06
C ALA A 37 3.07 -3.23 -13.21
N SER A 38 3.02 -4.55 -12.95
CA SER A 38 2.64 -5.56 -13.95
C SER A 38 1.15 -5.50 -14.34
N LEU A 39 0.25 -5.27 -13.38
CA LEU A 39 -1.19 -5.06 -13.63
C LEU A 39 -1.45 -3.81 -14.46
N TYR A 40 -0.51 -2.86 -14.47
CA TYR A 40 -0.56 -1.64 -15.26
C TYR A 40 0.17 -1.72 -16.59
N SER A 41 1.00 -2.74 -16.83
CA SER A 41 1.65 -2.91 -18.13
C SER A 41 0.56 -3.23 -19.16
N PHE A 42 0.12 -2.20 -19.89
CA PHE A 42 -0.93 -2.20 -20.91
C PHE A 42 -0.78 -3.30 -21.98
N GLU A 43 0.40 -3.93 -22.06
CA GLU A 43 0.74 -4.99 -22.99
C GLU A 43 0.33 -6.39 -22.50
N THR A 44 -0.06 -6.55 -21.24
CA THR A 44 -0.48 -7.86 -20.71
C THR A 44 -1.99 -7.85 -20.45
N PRO A 45 -2.78 -8.75 -21.05
CA PRO A 45 -4.21 -8.85 -20.74
C PRO A 45 -4.35 -9.20 -19.26
N THR A 46 -4.80 -8.23 -18.45
CA THR A 46 -5.13 -8.47 -17.06
C THR A 46 -6.32 -9.41 -17.01
N ASP A 47 -6.15 -10.57 -16.37
CA ASP A 47 -7.22 -11.55 -16.27
C ASP A 47 -8.45 -10.92 -15.61
N PRO A 48 -9.66 -11.07 -16.20
CA PRO A 48 -10.87 -10.46 -15.65
C PRO A 48 -11.18 -10.94 -14.23
N ALA A 49 -10.71 -12.13 -13.84
CA ALA A 49 -10.83 -12.56 -12.47
C ALA A 49 -10.01 -11.64 -11.55
N ASP A 50 -8.81 -11.18 -11.94
CA ASP A 50 -7.94 -10.30 -11.14
C ASP A 50 -8.55 -8.93 -10.89
N LEU A 51 -9.39 -8.46 -11.81
CA LEU A 51 -10.13 -7.22 -11.66
C LEU A 51 -11.41 -7.38 -10.82
N ALA A 52 -11.98 -8.58 -10.70
CA ALA A 52 -13.22 -8.79 -9.95
C ALA A 52 -13.19 -8.28 -8.49
N PRO A 53 -12.17 -8.57 -7.65
CA PRO A 53 -12.12 -8.04 -6.28
C PRO A 53 -11.86 -6.52 -6.24
N LEU A 54 -11.20 -5.96 -7.25
CA LEU A 54 -10.99 -4.51 -7.36
C LEU A 54 -12.28 -3.79 -7.77
N ARG A 55 -13.09 -4.42 -8.64
CA ARG A 55 -14.43 -3.94 -9.00
C ARG A 55 -15.38 -3.98 -7.83
N ASP A 56 -15.27 -4.98 -6.95
CA ASP A 56 -16.05 -5.05 -5.71
C ASP A 56 -15.74 -3.85 -4.79
N VAL A 57 -14.46 -3.52 -4.61
CA VAL A 57 -14.03 -2.30 -3.90
C VAL A 57 -14.55 -1.03 -4.59
N ALA A 58 -14.43 -0.95 -5.92
CA ALA A 58 -14.93 0.18 -6.69
C ALA A 58 -16.45 0.37 -6.59
N THR A 59 -17.19 -0.74 -6.51
CA THR A 59 -18.63 -0.72 -6.29
C THR A 59 -18.98 -0.26 -4.88
N LYS A 60 -18.26 -0.74 -3.87
CA LYS A 60 -18.45 -0.38 -2.46
C LYS A 60 -18.15 1.09 -2.18
N LEU A 61 -17.09 1.62 -2.79
CA LEU A 61 -16.63 3.00 -2.64
C LEU A 61 -17.02 3.88 -3.84
N LYS A 62 -18.09 3.52 -4.56
CA LYS A 62 -18.56 4.28 -5.73
C LYS A 62 -18.87 5.72 -5.31
N GLY A 63 -18.26 6.68 -6.02
CA GLY A 63 -18.42 8.11 -5.73
C GLY A 63 -17.50 8.65 -4.62
N ALA A 64 -16.63 7.83 -4.04
CA ALA A 64 -15.56 8.31 -3.17
C ALA A 64 -14.42 8.92 -4.00
N ASP A 65 -13.90 10.06 -3.53
CA ASP A 65 -12.68 10.67 -4.06
C ASP A 65 -11.47 9.73 -3.88
N PHE A 66 -10.55 9.78 -4.84
CA PHE A 66 -9.31 9.03 -4.74
C PHE A 66 -8.46 9.59 -3.60
N GLY A 67 -8.14 8.75 -2.62
CA GLY A 67 -7.35 9.12 -1.45
C GLY A 67 -6.82 7.90 -0.70
N LEU A 68 -5.83 8.13 0.16
CA LEU A 68 -5.17 7.07 0.92
C LEU A 68 -6.18 6.19 1.67
N GLU A 69 -7.11 6.81 2.39
CA GLU A 69 -8.24 6.16 3.03
C GLU A 69 -9.57 6.78 2.57
N PRO A 70 -10.59 5.97 2.25
CA PRO A 70 -10.62 4.50 2.29
C PRO A 70 -10.14 3.81 1.00
N VAL A 71 -9.92 4.55 -0.10
CA VAL A 71 -9.78 3.96 -1.45
C VAL A 71 -8.49 3.15 -1.61
N VAL A 72 -7.32 3.73 -1.32
CA VAL A 72 -6.05 3.04 -1.56
C VAL A 72 -5.88 1.85 -0.60
N ILE A 73 -6.25 2.00 0.67
CA ILE A 73 -6.21 0.88 1.63
C ILE A 73 -7.10 -0.28 1.17
N GLU A 74 -8.34 -0.03 0.76
CA GLU A 74 -9.26 -1.11 0.34
C GLU A 74 -8.80 -1.79 -0.94
N LEU A 75 -8.28 -1.02 -1.92
CA LEU A 75 -7.70 -1.58 -3.15
C LEU A 75 -6.52 -2.50 -2.82
N VAL A 76 -5.58 -2.03 -2.01
CA VAL A 76 -4.40 -2.81 -1.61
C VAL A 76 -4.82 -4.03 -0.80
N THR A 77 -5.80 -3.89 0.10
CA THR A 77 -6.35 -5.00 0.90
C THR A 77 -6.94 -6.08 -0.01
N ALA A 78 -7.74 -5.70 -1.02
CA ALA A 78 -8.31 -6.63 -1.98
C ALA A 78 -7.25 -7.37 -2.81
N MET A 79 -6.19 -6.67 -3.22
CA MET A 79 -5.04 -7.28 -3.91
C MET A 79 -4.31 -8.28 -3.02
N LEU A 80 -3.96 -7.86 -1.79
CA LEU A 80 -3.26 -8.68 -0.81
C LEU A 80 -4.05 -9.93 -0.41
N ARG A 81 -5.38 -9.81 -0.25
CA ARG A 81 -6.27 -10.95 0.02
C ARG A 81 -6.24 -12.00 -1.08
N ARG A 82 -6.21 -11.56 -2.34
CA ARG A 82 -6.22 -12.45 -3.49
C ARG A 82 -4.87 -13.13 -3.70
N GLN A 83 -3.79 -12.36 -3.64
CA GLN A 83 -2.45 -12.84 -3.96
C GLN A 83 -1.86 -13.71 -2.85
N LEU A 84 -2.15 -13.37 -1.59
CA LEU A 84 -1.60 -14.05 -0.41
C LEU A 84 -2.70 -14.85 0.30
N LYS A 85 -3.58 -15.50 -0.49
CA LYS A 85 -4.61 -16.41 0.04
C LYS A 85 -3.96 -17.47 0.93
N GLY A 86 -4.36 -17.50 2.20
CA GLY A 86 -3.87 -18.45 3.20
C GLY A 86 -2.56 -18.04 3.90
N LEU A 87 -1.97 -16.90 3.57
CA LEU A 87 -0.77 -16.37 4.23
C LEU A 87 -1.12 -15.49 5.44
N TRP A 88 -2.33 -14.95 5.48
CA TRP A 88 -2.82 -14.12 6.57
C TRP A 88 -3.47 -14.96 7.66
N THR A 89 -2.95 -14.88 8.89
CA THR A 89 -3.52 -15.57 10.05
C THR A 89 -4.67 -14.79 10.69
N SER A 90 -4.74 -13.46 10.46
CA SER A 90 -5.78 -12.59 11.05
C SER A 90 -6.08 -11.39 10.16
N GLU A 91 -7.32 -10.90 10.19
CA GLU A 91 -7.75 -9.69 9.44
C GLU A 91 -7.01 -8.42 9.90
N GLU A 92 -6.63 -8.34 11.17
CA GLU A 92 -5.83 -7.24 11.71
C GLU A 92 -4.43 -7.18 11.08
N GLN A 93 -3.80 -8.33 10.84
CA GLN A 93 -2.47 -8.38 10.20
C GLN A 93 -2.56 -7.94 8.75
N LEU A 94 -3.57 -8.40 8.03
CA LEU A 94 -3.84 -7.99 6.65
C LEU A 94 -4.06 -6.47 6.58
N SER A 95 -4.93 -5.93 7.43
CA SER A 95 -5.25 -4.49 7.42
C SER A 95 -4.03 -3.65 7.78
N SER A 96 -3.22 -4.10 8.75
CA SER A 96 -1.98 -3.39 9.13
C SER A 96 -0.95 -3.39 8.00
N VAL A 97 -0.76 -4.51 7.29
CA VAL A 97 0.15 -4.57 6.14
C VAL A 97 -0.41 -3.80 4.96
N ALA A 98 -1.72 -3.90 4.69
CA ALA A 98 -2.38 -3.15 3.64
C ALA A 98 -2.25 -1.64 3.85
N GLY A 99 -2.41 -1.15 5.08
CA GLY A 99 -2.22 0.27 5.41
C GLY A 99 -0.79 0.75 5.15
N ARG A 100 0.23 -0.02 5.57
CA ARG A 100 1.64 0.34 5.30
C ARG A 100 1.99 0.34 3.82
N VAL A 101 1.47 -0.67 3.10
CA VAL A 101 1.68 -0.76 1.65
C VAL A 101 0.96 0.41 0.97
N ALA A 102 -0.29 0.67 1.31
CA ALA A 102 -1.07 1.80 0.80
C ALA A 102 -0.37 3.15 1.03
N GLU A 103 0.13 3.39 2.23
CA GLU A 103 0.89 4.60 2.57
C GLU A 103 2.13 4.71 1.68
N THR A 104 2.92 3.65 1.57
CA THR A 104 4.12 3.65 0.73
C THR A 104 3.80 3.85 -0.77
N LEU A 105 2.72 3.26 -1.26
CA LEU A 105 2.27 3.43 -2.65
C LEU A 105 1.77 4.86 -2.90
N PHE A 106 1.12 5.47 -1.90
CA PHE A 106 0.59 6.82 -2.00
C PHE A 106 1.69 7.89 -1.88
N GLU A 107 2.70 7.67 -1.03
CA GLU A 107 3.88 8.53 -0.90
C GLU A 107 4.74 8.54 -2.17
N ASN A 108 4.68 7.48 -2.98
CA ASN A 108 5.35 7.42 -4.27
C ASN A 108 4.45 8.04 -5.37
N PRO A 109 4.78 9.23 -5.92
CA PRO A 109 3.92 9.94 -6.87
C PRO A 109 3.64 9.11 -8.13
N GLU A 110 4.63 8.37 -8.62
CA GLU A 110 4.44 7.48 -9.77
C GLU A 110 3.41 6.39 -9.50
N THR A 111 3.35 5.87 -8.27
CA THR A 111 2.44 4.79 -7.94
C THR A 111 1.06 5.31 -7.56
N SER A 112 0.99 6.47 -6.91
CA SER A 112 -0.28 7.14 -6.60
C SER A 112 -1.02 7.55 -7.88
N GLU A 113 -0.34 8.13 -8.87
CA GLU A 113 -0.93 8.44 -10.19
C GLU A 113 -1.41 7.17 -10.92
N ARG A 114 -0.69 6.06 -10.78
CA ARG A 114 -1.09 4.77 -11.37
C ARG A 114 -2.33 4.21 -10.68
N LEU A 115 -2.39 4.28 -9.36
CA LEU A 115 -3.54 3.86 -8.56
C LEU A 115 -4.77 4.72 -8.87
N GLU A 116 -4.59 6.03 -9.04
CA GLU A 116 -5.67 6.94 -9.43
C GLU A 116 -6.24 6.59 -10.80
N LYS A 117 -5.38 6.33 -11.80
CA LYS A 117 -5.81 5.90 -13.14
C LYS A 117 -6.54 4.55 -13.09
N LEU A 118 -6.04 3.61 -12.29
CA LEU A 118 -6.71 2.33 -12.06
C LEU A 118 -8.10 2.54 -11.44
N TRP A 119 -8.19 3.39 -10.41
CA TRP A 119 -9.44 3.74 -9.75
C TRP A 119 -10.45 4.39 -10.71
N ALA A 120 -10.01 5.36 -11.51
CA ALA A 120 -10.84 6.00 -12.53
C ALA A 120 -11.38 5.00 -13.55
N ARG A 121 -10.53 4.06 -14.01
CA ARG A 121 -10.94 3.00 -14.93
C ARG A 121 -11.96 2.05 -14.29
N LEU A 122 -11.72 1.61 -13.05
CA LEU A 122 -12.64 0.75 -12.33
C LEU A 122 -13.99 1.45 -12.14
N ASN A 123 -14.00 2.72 -11.74
CA ASN A 123 -15.20 3.54 -11.64
C ASN A 123 -15.95 3.64 -12.97
N ALA A 124 -15.26 3.80 -14.09
CA ALA A 124 -15.88 3.83 -15.41
C ALA A 124 -16.50 2.47 -15.81
N GLU A 125 -15.95 1.34 -15.34
CA GLU A 125 -16.50 0.00 -15.62
C GLU A 125 -17.67 -0.38 -14.69
N VAL A 126 -17.74 0.18 -13.49
CA VAL A 126 -18.87 -0.03 -12.55
C VAL A 126 -19.91 1.09 -12.59
N ALA A 127 -19.70 2.13 -13.42
CA ALA A 127 -20.60 3.26 -13.61
C ALA A 127 -21.93 2.82 -14.22
#